data_AF-A0A395H171-F1
#
_entry.id   AF-A0A395H171-F1
#
_cell.length_a   1.000
_cell.length_b   1.000
_cell.length_c   1.000
_cell.angle_alpha   90.00
_cell.angle_beta   90.00
_cell.angle_gamma   90.00
#
_symmetry.space_group_name_H-M   'P 1'
#
loop_
_entity.id
_entity.type
_entity.pdbx_description
1 polymer ?
#
loop_
_entity_poly.entity_id
_entity_poly.type
_entity_poly.pdbx_seq_one_letter_code
_entity_poly.pdbx_strand_id
1 'polypeptide(L)'
;MITLASSGRACSSACSSLHTVARDGFLACLAPKPSGPRYSPVFSPFSTPRSPRFFPRRAFQSTSSLDSATPRISYRVAASSSGKGRRFHPAKNSYNFNPELHEAIGVATDTPNRALRRKRRPDSGEDAFFVSQVGRKDSGAVAFAVADGVGGWAESRVDPADFSHALCGYMAEAAISWDSPAEQLRAKHLLQAGYDQVVADETIRAGGSTASVGVGLEDGRLELANLGDSGSVLLRLAAVHHYSIPQTHGFNTPYQLSIIPPRMRAQASIFGGSFLEDLPRDAAVTNLHMQHGDVLILATDGVFDNLNNQDILKLVTSRMVLTGAWSATPDSGIRPSEDLKQLTGPEGLTSLLPSPSASPSDPDSPKASSPSTREQTYTLQSLIAATIAGEAKLASMDMRRDGPFAKEAQRYYPGDWYRGGKVDDISVVAVVAVDEGYSG
;
A
#
# COMPACT_ATOMS: atom_id res chain seq x y z
N MET A 1 39.70 -45.07 11.64
CA MET A 1 38.36 -44.50 11.91
C MET A 1 38.56 -43.23 12.71
N ILE A 2 38.41 -42.08 12.06
CA ILE A 2 38.46 -40.76 12.70
C ILE A 2 37.17 -40.07 12.28
N THR A 3 36.29 -39.81 13.25
CA THR A 3 35.02 -39.11 13.06
C THR A 3 35.19 -37.65 13.45
N LEU A 4 34.99 -36.76 12.48
CA LEU A 4 34.88 -35.31 12.64
C LEU A 4 33.51 -34.97 13.24
N ALA A 5 33.51 -34.25 14.37
CA ALA A 5 32.31 -33.70 14.98
C ALA A 5 32.01 -32.30 14.42
N SER A 6 30.75 -32.11 14.05
CA SER A 6 30.12 -30.90 13.53
C SER A 6 30.08 -29.77 14.57
N SER A 7 30.48 -28.56 14.18
CA SER A 7 30.35 -27.33 14.96
C SER A 7 29.05 -26.59 14.59
N GLY A 8 28.03 -26.74 15.43
CA GLY A 8 26.93 -25.78 15.50
C GLY A 8 27.41 -24.53 16.24
N ARG A 9 27.31 -23.35 15.63
CA ARG A 9 27.51 -22.07 16.33
C ARG A 9 26.19 -21.33 16.45
N ALA A 10 25.90 -20.99 17.70
CA ALA A 10 24.78 -20.22 18.19
C ALA A 10 24.81 -18.77 17.67
N CYS A 11 23.62 -18.22 17.43
CA CYS A 11 23.37 -16.81 17.23
C CYS A 11 23.69 -16.05 18.52
N SER A 12 24.52 -15.02 18.43
CA SER A 12 24.91 -14.18 19.56
C SER A 12 23.90 -13.06 19.79
N SER A 13 23.39 -12.98 21.02
CA SER A 13 22.74 -11.81 21.60
C SER A 13 23.73 -10.63 21.68
N ALA A 14 23.51 -9.59 20.89
CA ALA A 14 24.23 -8.33 21.06
C ALA A 14 23.39 -7.17 20.52
N CYS A 15 22.39 -6.73 21.30
CA CYS A 15 21.81 -5.38 21.21
C CYS A 15 21.17 -5.06 22.57
N SER A 16 22.01 -4.72 23.54
CA SER A 16 21.59 -4.15 24.82
C SER A 16 22.66 -3.18 25.28
N SER A 17 22.63 -1.97 24.74
CA SER A 17 23.27 -0.80 25.35
C SER A 17 22.71 0.48 24.72
N LEU A 18 21.54 0.90 25.19
CA LEU A 18 21.07 2.27 25.03
C LEU A 18 21.94 3.17 25.90
N HIS A 19 22.82 3.95 25.28
CA HIS A 19 23.51 5.04 25.96
C HIS A 19 22.63 6.30 25.95
N THR A 20 22.27 6.72 27.15
CA THR A 20 21.60 7.97 27.49
C THR A 20 22.42 9.18 27.02
N VAL A 21 21.87 9.99 26.12
CA VAL A 21 22.39 11.34 25.85
C VAL A 21 21.57 12.34 26.67
N ALA A 22 22.18 12.82 27.75
CA ALA A 22 21.70 13.95 28.53
C ALA A 22 21.78 15.24 27.69
N ARG A 23 20.68 16.00 27.63
CA ARG A 23 20.66 17.37 27.11
C ARG A 23 20.87 18.33 28.29
N ASP A 24 22.04 18.95 28.36
CA ASP A 24 22.26 20.13 29.18
C ASP A 24 21.71 21.37 28.48
N GLY A 25 20.92 22.15 29.22
CA GLY A 25 20.44 23.46 28.81
C GLY A 25 21.40 24.57 29.24
N PHE A 26 21.45 25.65 28.46
CA PHE A 26 21.93 26.94 28.91
C PHE A 26 21.11 28.09 28.29
N LEU A 27 20.31 28.69 29.19
CA LEU A 27 19.97 30.10 29.43
C LEU A 27 19.88 31.14 28.29
N ALA A 28 18.76 31.88 28.36
CA ALA A 28 18.43 33.12 27.67
C ALA A 28 18.92 34.39 28.40
N CYS A 29 19.07 35.49 27.65
CA CYS A 29 18.93 36.92 28.04
C CYS A 29 18.85 37.78 26.75
N LEU A 30 17.71 38.38 26.38
CA LEU A 30 17.30 39.82 26.53
C LEU A 30 18.25 40.82 25.82
N ALA A 31 17.91 41.81 24.97
CA ALA A 31 16.73 42.46 24.31
C ALA A 31 17.33 43.49 23.28
N PRO A 32 16.68 44.54 22.69
CA PRO A 32 15.27 44.86 22.41
C PRO A 32 14.98 45.30 20.93
N LYS A 33 13.69 45.58 20.64
CA LYS A 33 13.07 46.06 19.38
C LYS A 33 13.37 47.53 19.04
N PRO A 34 13.07 47.96 17.80
CA PRO A 34 12.35 49.22 17.62
C PRO A 34 11.09 49.11 16.73
N SER A 35 10.17 50.01 17.06
CA SER A 35 8.82 50.25 16.56
C SER A 35 8.75 51.17 15.33
N GLY A 36 7.74 50.99 14.47
CA GLY A 36 7.31 51.97 13.47
C GLY A 36 5.95 51.59 12.84
N PRO A 37 5.08 52.55 12.45
CA PRO A 37 3.65 52.49 12.77
C PRO A 37 2.72 52.09 11.60
N ARG A 38 1.53 51.60 11.98
CA ARG A 38 0.33 51.45 11.15
C ARG A 38 -0.45 52.77 11.12
N TYR A 39 -0.90 53.18 9.93
CA TYR A 39 -1.96 54.16 9.76
C TYR A 39 -2.94 53.71 8.65
N SER A 40 -4.21 53.68 9.01
CA SER A 40 -5.38 53.98 8.17
C SER A 40 -6.19 54.97 9.01
N PRO A 41 -7.00 55.91 8.46
CA PRO A 41 -8.34 55.54 7.95
C PRO A 41 -9.03 56.53 6.95
N VAL A 42 -10.28 56.18 6.60
CA VAL A 42 -11.46 57.02 6.24
C VAL A 42 -11.79 57.31 4.76
N PHE A 43 -13.10 57.22 4.52
CA PHE A 43 -13.95 57.19 3.33
C PHE A 43 -14.55 58.56 2.94
N SER A 44 -15.09 58.62 1.70
CA SER A 44 -16.19 59.49 1.18
C SER A 44 -15.86 60.92 0.71
N PRO A 45 -16.74 61.57 -0.09
CA PRO A 45 -17.10 61.28 -1.49
C PRO A 45 -17.08 62.57 -2.37
N PHE A 46 -17.26 62.52 -3.70
CA PHE A 46 -17.97 63.54 -4.51
C PHE A 46 -18.01 63.17 -6.01
N SER A 47 -19.02 63.68 -6.69
CA SER A 47 -19.68 63.11 -7.88
C SER A 47 -19.39 63.88 -9.19
N THR A 48 -19.28 63.13 -10.31
CA THR A 48 -19.75 63.42 -11.71
C THR A 48 -19.14 64.59 -12.52
N PRO A 49 -19.28 64.70 -13.88
CA PRO A 49 -19.98 63.83 -14.89
C PRO A 49 -19.23 63.52 -16.25
N ARG A 50 -19.67 62.42 -16.93
CA ARG A 50 -19.99 62.16 -18.38
C ARG A 50 -19.23 62.91 -19.51
N SER A 51 -18.87 62.38 -20.71
CA SER A 51 -19.21 61.20 -21.57
C SER A 51 -18.15 61.13 -22.74
N PRO A 52 -18.35 60.41 -23.87
CA PRO A 52 -18.18 58.98 -24.08
C PRO A 52 -17.10 58.66 -25.16
N ARG A 53 -16.50 57.46 -25.13
CA ARG A 53 -15.79 56.90 -26.30
C ARG A 53 -16.34 55.52 -26.64
N PHE A 54 -16.77 55.40 -27.89
CA PHE A 54 -17.25 54.20 -28.54
C PHE A 54 -16.15 53.14 -28.63
N PHE A 55 -16.47 51.91 -28.22
CA PHE A 55 -15.78 50.69 -28.65
C PHE A 55 -16.82 49.60 -28.94
N PRO A 56 -16.61 48.76 -29.96
CA PRO A 56 -17.64 47.89 -30.51
C PRO A 56 -17.95 46.73 -29.56
N ARG A 57 -19.24 46.46 -29.35
CA ARG A 57 -19.73 45.25 -28.69
C ARG A 57 -19.38 44.04 -29.55
N ARG A 58 -18.36 43.27 -29.15
CA ARG A 58 -18.34 41.83 -29.46
C ARG A 58 -19.37 41.17 -28.56
N ALA A 59 -20.40 40.60 -29.17
CA ALA A 59 -21.26 39.66 -28.49
C ALA A 59 -20.40 38.48 -28.03
N PHE A 60 -20.26 38.30 -26.73
CA PHE A 60 -19.83 37.02 -26.18
C PHE A 60 -20.94 36.04 -26.48
N GLN A 61 -20.78 35.30 -27.58
CA GLN A 61 -21.54 34.08 -27.81
C GLN A 61 -21.16 33.15 -26.66
N SER A 62 -22.14 32.82 -25.83
CA SER A 62 -22.10 31.66 -24.96
C SER A 62 -21.96 30.43 -25.86
N THR A 63 -20.72 30.01 -26.10
CA THR A 63 -20.46 28.65 -26.54
C THR A 63 -20.98 27.76 -25.41
N SER A 64 -22.04 27.01 -25.72
CA SER A 64 -22.46 25.86 -24.94
C SER A 64 -21.23 25.11 -24.46
N SER A 65 -21.06 24.99 -23.15
CA SER A 65 -20.14 24.03 -22.56
C SER A 65 -20.54 22.67 -23.11
N LEU A 66 -19.75 22.17 -24.07
CA LEU A 66 -19.70 20.74 -24.32
C LEU A 66 -19.43 20.10 -22.96
N ASP A 67 -20.34 19.24 -22.53
CA ASP A 67 -20.17 18.33 -21.40
C ASP A 67 -18.87 17.53 -21.62
N SER A 68 -17.75 18.07 -21.18
CA SER A 68 -16.57 17.25 -20.89
C SER A 68 -16.88 16.59 -19.56
N ALA A 69 -17.66 15.51 -19.61
CA ALA A 69 -17.93 14.68 -18.44
C ALA A 69 -16.60 14.40 -17.75
N THR A 70 -16.51 14.70 -16.46
CA THR A 70 -15.34 14.35 -15.65
C THR A 70 -15.06 12.85 -15.82
N PRO A 71 -13.80 12.44 -16.07
CA PRO A 71 -13.47 11.04 -16.34
C PRO A 71 -13.92 10.19 -15.17
N ARG A 72 -14.64 9.09 -15.46
CA ARG A 72 -15.11 8.15 -14.44
C ARG A 72 -14.07 7.04 -14.30
N ILE A 73 -13.18 7.21 -13.34
CA ILE A 73 -12.11 6.26 -13.03
C ILE A 73 -12.66 5.10 -12.22
N SER A 74 -12.48 3.88 -12.72
CA SER A 74 -12.61 2.66 -11.92
C SER A 74 -11.22 2.14 -11.52
N TYR A 75 -11.15 1.57 -10.33
CA TYR A 75 -9.92 1.01 -9.79
C TYR A 75 -9.95 -0.52 -9.86
N ARG A 76 -9.01 -1.10 -10.61
CA ARG A 76 -8.86 -2.54 -10.78
C ARG A 76 -7.75 -3.00 -9.85
N VAL A 77 -8.14 -3.70 -8.78
CA VAL A 77 -7.24 -3.98 -7.66
C VAL A 77 -7.00 -5.47 -7.51
N ALA A 78 -5.75 -5.85 -7.28
CA ALA A 78 -5.39 -7.19 -6.84
C ALA A 78 -4.27 -7.13 -5.81
N ALA A 79 -4.20 -8.15 -4.98
CA ALA A 79 -3.14 -8.32 -4.01
C ALA A 79 -2.33 -9.59 -4.29
N SER A 80 -1.09 -9.61 -3.84
CA SER A 80 -0.26 -10.82 -3.80
C SER A 80 0.58 -10.84 -2.54
N SER A 81 0.68 -12.00 -1.88
CA SER A 81 1.41 -12.11 -0.61
C SER A 81 2.15 -13.44 -0.44
N SER A 82 3.22 -13.44 0.35
CA SER A 82 4.02 -14.63 0.64
C SER A 82 4.70 -14.56 1.99
N GLY A 83 4.26 -15.41 2.92
CA GLY A 83 4.85 -15.50 4.25
C GLY A 83 6.35 -15.87 4.26
N LYS A 84 7.05 -15.50 5.31
CA LYS A 84 8.46 -15.76 5.58
C LYS A 84 8.70 -17.26 5.61
N GLY A 85 9.72 -17.71 4.87
CA GLY A 85 10.03 -19.14 4.70
C GLY A 85 8.99 -19.94 3.88
N ARG A 86 7.93 -19.32 3.36
CA ARG A 86 6.97 -19.96 2.45
C ARG A 86 7.44 -19.87 1.01
N ARG A 87 7.10 -20.88 0.20
CA ARG A 87 7.38 -20.87 -1.24
C ARG A 87 6.32 -20.06 -1.94
N PHE A 88 6.76 -19.10 -2.76
CA PHE A 88 5.84 -18.29 -3.55
C PHE A 88 5.32 -19.06 -4.77
N HIS A 89 4.00 -19.03 -4.95
CA HIS A 89 3.28 -19.62 -6.07
C HIS A 89 2.29 -18.58 -6.63
N PRO A 90 2.58 -17.91 -7.76
CA PRO A 90 1.75 -16.83 -8.30
C PRO A 90 0.25 -17.14 -8.34
N ALA A 91 -0.14 -18.34 -8.79
CA ALA A 91 -1.53 -18.76 -8.88
C ALA A 91 -2.24 -18.93 -7.52
N LYS A 92 -1.51 -19.22 -6.44
CA LYS A 92 -2.09 -19.44 -5.09
C LYS A 92 -1.99 -18.22 -4.20
N ASN A 93 -0.98 -17.40 -4.46
CA ASN A 93 -0.61 -16.25 -3.65
C ASN A 93 -1.18 -14.94 -4.19
N SER A 94 -2.02 -14.96 -5.23
CA SER A 94 -2.66 -13.78 -5.81
C SER A 94 -4.17 -13.77 -5.56
N TYR A 95 -4.70 -12.59 -5.26
CA TYR A 95 -6.08 -12.34 -4.85
C TYR A 95 -6.64 -11.18 -5.68
N ASN A 96 -7.55 -11.48 -6.61
CA ASN A 96 -8.16 -10.45 -7.45
C ASN A 96 -9.43 -9.91 -6.81
N PHE A 97 -9.55 -8.59 -6.68
CA PHE A 97 -10.76 -7.96 -6.18
C PHE A 97 -11.76 -7.79 -7.32
N ASN A 98 -12.98 -8.29 -7.13
CA ASN A 98 -14.09 -8.06 -8.03
C ASN A 98 -15.25 -7.52 -7.18
N PRO A 99 -15.63 -6.24 -7.32
CA PRO A 99 -16.68 -5.62 -6.50
C PRO A 99 -18.07 -6.26 -6.70
N GLU A 100 -18.30 -6.96 -7.80
CA GLU A 100 -19.56 -7.69 -8.02
C GLU A 100 -19.65 -8.96 -7.16
N LEU A 101 -18.50 -9.59 -6.90
CA LEU A 101 -18.40 -10.87 -6.18
C LEU A 101 -17.97 -10.72 -4.73
N HIS A 102 -17.23 -9.66 -4.41
CA HIS A 102 -16.55 -9.48 -3.13
C HIS A 102 -16.91 -8.11 -2.54
N GLU A 103 -17.33 -8.10 -1.27
CA GLU A 103 -17.35 -6.86 -0.48
C GLU A 103 -15.92 -6.46 -0.07
N ALA A 104 -15.10 -7.46 0.30
CA ALA A 104 -13.67 -7.31 0.53
C ALA A 104 -12.88 -8.60 0.19
N ILE A 105 -11.58 -8.44 -0.05
CA ILE A 105 -10.59 -9.53 -0.09
C ILE A 105 -9.47 -9.29 0.94
N GLY A 106 -8.69 -10.32 1.24
CA GLY A 106 -7.59 -10.26 2.22
C GLY A 106 -8.03 -10.43 3.68
N VAL A 107 -9.32 -10.24 3.94
CA VAL A 107 -9.94 -10.31 5.26
C VAL A 107 -11.20 -11.18 5.25
N ALA A 108 -11.57 -11.72 6.42
CA ALA A 108 -12.83 -12.40 6.64
C ALA A 108 -13.74 -11.50 7.49
N THR A 109 -14.71 -10.86 6.83
CA THR A 109 -15.71 -9.95 7.43
C THR A 109 -17.07 -10.62 7.63
N ASP A 110 -17.27 -11.81 7.05
CA ASP A 110 -18.51 -12.58 7.06
C ASP A 110 -18.69 -13.46 8.30
N THR A 111 -17.72 -13.46 9.23
CA THR A 111 -17.78 -14.28 10.44
C THR A 111 -17.20 -13.58 11.65
N PRO A 112 -17.90 -13.56 12.80
CA PRO A 112 -17.35 -13.07 14.05
C PRO A 112 -16.39 -14.10 14.69
N ASN A 113 -16.32 -15.32 14.17
CA ASN A 113 -15.48 -16.38 14.77
C ASN A 113 -14.00 -16.15 14.44
N ARG A 114 -13.25 -15.70 15.44
CA ARG A 114 -11.81 -15.43 15.36
C ARG A 114 -10.98 -16.61 14.84
N ALA A 115 -11.28 -17.84 15.26
CA ALA A 115 -10.52 -19.01 14.81
C ALA A 115 -10.72 -19.26 13.31
N LEU A 116 -11.94 -19.03 12.80
CA LEU A 116 -12.21 -19.08 11.37
C LEU A 116 -11.55 -17.94 10.61
N ARG A 117 -11.55 -16.71 11.15
CA ARG A 117 -10.82 -15.57 10.56
C ARG A 117 -9.34 -15.89 10.43
N ARG A 118 -8.70 -16.40 11.48
CA ARG A 118 -7.28 -16.83 11.47
C ARG A 118 -7.01 -17.90 10.41
N LYS A 119 -7.87 -18.92 10.31
CA LYS A 119 -7.73 -20.00 9.32
C LYS A 119 -7.88 -19.51 7.87
N ARG A 120 -8.61 -18.41 7.66
CA ARG A 120 -8.87 -17.80 6.34
C ARG A 120 -7.90 -16.68 5.96
N ARG A 121 -6.89 -16.38 6.80
CA ARG A 121 -5.86 -15.41 6.47
C ARG A 121 -5.17 -15.81 5.15
N PRO A 122 -4.82 -14.84 4.30
CA PRO A 122 -3.89 -15.06 3.19
C PRO A 122 -2.58 -15.70 3.66
N ASP A 123 -1.85 -16.32 2.75
CA ASP A 123 -0.49 -16.81 3.04
C ASP A 123 0.49 -15.62 3.02
N SER A 124 0.29 -14.68 3.95
CA SER A 124 1.02 -13.42 4.11
C SER A 124 1.96 -13.42 5.33
N GLY A 125 1.90 -14.44 6.18
CA GLY A 125 2.72 -14.51 7.40
C GLY A 125 2.23 -13.52 8.46
N GLU A 126 3.10 -12.62 8.91
CA GLU A 126 2.80 -11.55 9.84
C GLU A 126 2.27 -10.29 9.13
N ASP A 127 2.42 -10.19 7.80
CA ASP A 127 1.75 -9.18 6.99
C ASP A 127 0.25 -9.43 6.85
N ALA A 128 -0.49 -8.37 6.59
CA ALA A 128 -1.87 -8.38 6.18
C ALA A 128 -2.14 -7.37 5.06
N PHE A 129 -3.24 -7.58 4.35
CA PHE A 129 -3.78 -6.60 3.40
C PHE A 129 -5.29 -6.67 3.38
N PHE A 130 -5.94 -5.63 2.87
CA PHE A 130 -7.33 -5.70 2.45
C PHE A 130 -7.58 -4.85 1.21
N VAL A 131 -8.66 -5.18 0.51
CA VAL A 131 -9.27 -4.33 -0.51
C VAL A 131 -10.78 -4.45 -0.34
N SER A 132 -11.51 -3.35 -0.31
CA SER A 132 -12.96 -3.34 -0.17
C SER A 132 -13.61 -2.22 -1.00
N GLN A 133 -14.92 -2.37 -1.22
CA GLN A 133 -15.77 -1.23 -1.58
C GLN A 133 -15.92 -0.27 -0.40
N VAL A 134 -16.29 0.98 -0.68
CA VAL A 134 -16.63 1.98 0.34
C VAL A 134 -18.13 2.22 0.33
N GLY A 135 -18.77 1.94 1.47
CA GLY A 135 -20.21 2.13 1.65
C GLY A 135 -21.05 1.35 0.65
N ARG A 136 -21.98 2.04 -0.02
CA ARG A 136 -22.89 1.42 -1.01
C ARG A 136 -22.14 1.03 -2.28
N LYS A 137 -22.60 -0.05 -2.93
CA LYS A 137 -21.98 -0.63 -4.15
C LYS A 137 -21.90 0.33 -5.35
N ASP A 138 -22.70 1.38 -5.36
CA ASP A 138 -22.79 2.37 -6.44
C ASP A 138 -21.83 3.55 -6.28
N SER A 139 -21.09 3.66 -5.17
CA SER A 139 -20.18 4.79 -4.92
C SER A 139 -18.97 4.84 -5.85
N GLY A 140 -18.62 3.72 -6.50
CA GLY A 140 -17.40 3.57 -7.31
C GLY A 140 -16.09 3.68 -6.52
N ALA A 141 -16.16 3.98 -5.22
CA ALA A 141 -15.01 4.19 -4.36
C ALA A 141 -14.46 2.88 -3.79
N VAL A 142 -13.14 2.82 -3.64
CA VAL A 142 -12.42 1.66 -3.10
C VAL A 142 -11.53 2.08 -1.94
N ALA A 143 -11.41 1.19 -0.95
CA ALA A 143 -10.43 1.30 0.13
C ALA A 143 -9.51 0.08 0.09
N PHE A 144 -8.23 0.29 0.35
CA PHE A 144 -7.25 -0.77 0.35
C PHE A 144 -6.09 -0.46 1.29
N ALA A 145 -5.42 -1.48 1.79
CA ALA A 145 -4.23 -1.29 2.62
C ALA A 145 -3.31 -2.51 2.61
N VAL A 146 -2.06 -2.25 3.00
CA VAL A 146 -1.12 -3.25 3.53
C VAL A 146 -0.76 -2.88 4.97
N ALA A 147 -0.51 -3.88 5.79
CA ALA A 147 -0.05 -3.72 7.16
C ALA A 147 0.99 -4.81 7.46
N ASP A 148 2.11 -4.44 8.07
CA ASP A 148 3.17 -5.38 8.44
C ASP A 148 3.22 -5.47 9.97
N GLY A 149 3.07 -6.69 10.49
CA GLY A 149 3.07 -6.97 11.93
C GLY A 149 4.51 -7.00 12.45
N VAL A 150 4.81 -6.17 13.46
CA VAL A 150 6.19 -6.01 13.95
C VAL A 150 6.67 -7.29 14.63
N GLY A 151 7.59 -8.00 13.98
CA GLY A 151 8.09 -9.32 14.40
C GLY A 151 8.72 -9.38 15.80
N GLY A 152 9.21 -8.26 16.34
CA GLY A 152 9.79 -8.21 17.70
C GLY A 152 8.84 -8.68 18.82
N TRP A 153 7.53 -8.62 18.58
CA TRP A 153 6.51 -9.11 19.52
C TRP A 153 6.53 -10.63 19.72
N ALA A 154 7.07 -11.38 18.75
CA ALA A 154 7.21 -12.84 18.86
C ALA A 154 8.09 -13.26 20.05
N GLU A 155 9.10 -12.46 20.42
CA GLU A 155 9.95 -12.69 21.60
C GLU A 155 9.15 -12.62 22.92
N SER A 156 8.08 -11.83 22.92
CA SER A 156 7.12 -11.73 24.03
C SER A 156 5.96 -12.74 23.92
N ARG A 157 6.05 -13.72 23.03
CA ARG A 157 5.02 -14.74 22.75
C ARG A 157 3.69 -14.15 22.27
N VAL A 158 3.75 -12.99 21.62
CA VAL A 158 2.63 -12.33 20.98
C VAL A 158 2.76 -12.59 19.48
N ASP A 159 1.71 -13.13 18.86
CA ASP A 159 1.67 -13.37 17.41
C ASP A 159 1.49 -12.03 16.67
N PRO A 160 2.50 -11.53 15.93
CA PRO A 160 2.40 -10.24 15.25
C PRO A 160 1.27 -10.20 14.20
N ALA A 161 0.95 -11.35 13.61
CA ALA A 161 -0.15 -11.50 12.67
C ALA A 161 -1.53 -11.23 13.31
N ASP A 162 -1.66 -11.32 14.64
CA ASP A 162 -2.92 -10.99 15.30
C ASP A 162 -3.22 -9.49 15.23
N PHE A 163 -2.21 -8.62 15.31
CA PHE A 163 -2.40 -7.18 15.23
C PHE A 163 -2.65 -6.71 13.79
N SER A 164 -1.76 -7.05 12.85
CA SER A 164 -1.82 -6.59 11.45
C SER A 164 -3.13 -7.04 10.76
N HIS A 165 -3.52 -8.31 10.89
CA HIS A 165 -4.75 -8.80 10.30
C HIS A 165 -6.01 -8.24 10.95
N ALA A 166 -5.99 -7.97 12.26
CA ALA A 166 -7.13 -7.31 12.90
C ALA A 166 -7.25 -5.86 12.45
N LEU A 167 -6.13 -5.15 12.34
CA LEU A 167 -6.11 -3.78 11.82
C LEU A 167 -6.71 -3.73 10.41
N CYS A 168 -6.27 -4.58 9.48
CA CYS A 168 -6.88 -4.70 8.15
C CYS A 168 -8.37 -5.09 8.20
N GLY A 169 -8.74 -6.02 9.08
CA GLY A 169 -10.13 -6.44 9.26
C GLY A 169 -11.04 -5.30 9.67
N TYR A 170 -10.66 -4.54 10.71
CA TYR A 170 -11.44 -3.42 11.21
C TYR A 170 -11.46 -2.23 10.26
N MET A 171 -10.36 -1.96 9.54
CA MET A 171 -10.36 -0.98 8.45
C MET A 171 -11.34 -1.37 7.33
N ALA A 172 -11.34 -2.64 6.91
CA ALA A 172 -12.27 -3.12 5.89
C ALA A 172 -13.74 -3.02 6.37
N GLU A 173 -14.03 -3.43 7.61
CA GLU A 173 -15.36 -3.30 8.22
C GLU A 173 -15.83 -1.84 8.28
N ALA A 174 -14.95 -0.91 8.67
CA ALA A 174 -15.24 0.52 8.69
C ALA A 174 -15.47 1.11 7.28
N ALA A 175 -14.73 0.65 6.27
CA ALA A 175 -14.93 1.08 4.89
C ALA A 175 -16.26 0.57 4.32
N ILE A 176 -16.59 -0.72 4.53
CA ILE A 176 -17.83 -1.33 4.05
C ILE A 176 -19.05 -0.70 4.73
N SER A 177 -18.97 -0.46 6.04
CA SER A 177 -20.07 0.12 6.82
C SER A 177 -20.19 1.64 6.72
N TRP A 178 -19.38 2.29 5.88
CA TRP A 178 -19.41 3.73 5.69
C TRP A 178 -20.78 4.20 5.17
N ASP A 179 -21.45 5.06 5.93
CA ASP A 179 -22.83 5.50 5.69
C ASP A 179 -22.93 6.93 5.12
N SER A 180 -21.80 7.64 5.08
CA SER A 180 -21.67 9.01 4.60
C SER A 180 -21.20 9.04 3.14
N PRO A 181 -21.21 10.19 2.45
CA PRO A 181 -20.68 10.30 1.10
C PRO A 181 -19.23 9.80 1.02
N ALA A 182 -18.87 9.07 -0.03
CA ALA A 182 -17.56 8.42 -0.16
C ALA A 182 -16.42 9.45 -0.17
N GLU A 183 -16.66 10.67 -0.67
CA GLU A 183 -15.70 11.77 -0.74
C GLU A 183 -15.31 12.31 0.65
N GLN A 184 -16.06 11.95 1.69
CA GLN A 184 -15.76 12.31 3.08
C GLN A 184 -14.87 11.27 3.77
N LEU A 185 -14.77 10.05 3.23
CA LEU A 185 -13.88 9.04 3.77
C LEU A 185 -12.44 9.38 3.42
N ARG A 186 -11.57 9.42 4.44
CA ARG A 186 -10.14 9.72 4.31
C ARG A 186 -9.33 8.52 4.77
N ALA A 187 -8.20 8.25 4.12
CA ALA A 187 -7.33 7.11 4.44
C ALA A 187 -6.85 7.16 5.90
N LYS A 188 -6.54 8.37 6.40
CA LYS A 188 -6.14 8.57 7.80
C LYS A 188 -7.29 8.32 8.79
N HIS A 189 -8.52 8.67 8.44
CA HIS A 189 -9.69 8.34 9.26
C HIS A 189 -9.92 6.83 9.30
N LEU A 190 -9.70 6.14 8.18
CA LEU A 190 -9.83 4.69 8.14
C LEU A 190 -8.78 4.00 9.01
N LEU A 191 -7.52 4.46 8.96
CA LEU A 191 -6.45 3.99 9.84
C LEU A 191 -6.78 4.22 11.32
N GLN A 192 -7.33 5.39 11.66
CA GLN A 192 -7.77 5.71 13.02
C GLN A 192 -8.89 4.77 13.48
N ALA A 193 -9.93 4.60 12.68
CA ALA A 193 -11.05 3.72 13.00
C ALA A 193 -10.60 2.26 13.18
N GLY A 194 -9.70 1.77 12.31
CA GLY A 194 -9.10 0.44 12.44
C GLY A 194 -8.31 0.30 13.75
N TYR A 195 -7.44 1.25 14.06
CA TYR A 195 -6.63 1.21 15.27
C TYR A 195 -7.46 1.30 16.55
N ASP A 196 -8.47 2.17 16.59
CA ASP A 196 -9.38 2.31 17.73
C ASP A 196 -10.08 0.98 18.05
N GLN A 197 -10.50 0.24 17.02
CA GLN A 197 -11.11 -1.08 17.19
C GLN A 197 -10.10 -2.16 17.61
N VAL A 198 -8.86 -2.11 17.09
CA VAL A 198 -7.78 -2.99 17.57
C VAL A 198 -7.52 -2.76 19.06
N VAL A 199 -7.49 -1.51 19.51
CA VAL A 199 -7.30 -1.15 20.93
C VAL A 199 -8.50 -1.57 21.80
N ALA A 200 -9.72 -1.51 21.26
CA ALA A 200 -10.93 -1.93 21.97
C ALA A 200 -11.09 -3.47 22.03
N ASP A 201 -10.45 -4.22 21.13
CA ASP A 201 -10.54 -5.68 21.08
C ASP A 201 -9.68 -6.33 22.18
N GLU A 202 -10.32 -6.74 23.27
CA GLU A 202 -9.66 -7.41 24.41
C GLU A 202 -8.95 -8.74 24.04
N THR A 203 -9.22 -9.30 22.86
CA THR A 203 -8.52 -10.48 22.36
C THR A 203 -7.14 -10.16 21.79
N ILE A 204 -6.87 -8.89 21.48
CA ILE A 204 -5.58 -8.37 20.99
C ILE A 204 -4.89 -7.65 22.14
N ARG A 205 -4.19 -8.43 22.97
CA ARG A 205 -3.63 -7.91 24.23
C ARG A 205 -2.35 -7.10 24.06
N ALA A 206 -1.71 -7.25 22.92
CA ALA A 206 -0.38 -6.73 22.62
C ALA A 206 -0.12 -6.84 21.12
N GLY A 207 0.90 -6.14 20.64
CA GLY A 207 1.35 -6.20 19.26
C GLY A 207 1.59 -4.81 18.71
N GLY A 208 2.12 -4.76 17.50
CA GLY A 208 2.28 -3.52 16.76
C GLY A 208 2.37 -3.77 15.27
N SER A 209 2.12 -2.74 14.48
CA SER A 209 2.10 -2.86 13.02
C SER A 209 2.37 -1.52 12.34
N THR A 210 3.03 -1.57 11.19
CA THR A 210 3.05 -0.48 10.20
C THR A 210 1.78 -0.55 9.35
N ALA A 211 1.43 0.52 8.64
CA ALA A 211 0.28 0.52 7.74
C ALA A 211 0.44 1.52 6.59
N SER A 212 0.10 1.09 5.37
CA SER A 212 -0.13 1.98 4.22
C SER A 212 -1.55 1.79 3.73
N VAL A 213 -2.35 2.86 3.76
CA VAL A 213 -3.80 2.84 3.50
C VAL A 213 -4.12 3.78 2.36
N GLY A 214 -5.04 3.39 1.47
CA GLY A 214 -5.54 4.21 0.39
C GLY A 214 -7.06 4.21 0.26
N VAL A 215 -7.61 5.35 -0.14
CA VAL A 215 -9.03 5.54 -0.50
C VAL A 215 -9.09 6.25 -1.85
N GLY A 216 -9.68 5.58 -2.85
CA GLY A 216 -9.84 6.09 -4.22
C GLY A 216 -11.30 6.38 -4.55
N LEU A 217 -11.55 7.51 -5.22
CA LEU A 217 -12.86 8.01 -5.63
C LEU A 217 -13.03 7.92 -7.15
N GLU A 218 -14.27 7.82 -7.62
CA GLU A 218 -14.56 7.64 -9.05
C GLU A 218 -14.13 8.81 -9.95
N ASP A 219 -13.85 9.98 -9.39
CA ASP A 219 -13.30 11.14 -10.11
C ASP A 219 -11.76 11.07 -10.28
N GLY A 220 -11.14 9.99 -9.81
CA GLY A 220 -9.70 9.76 -9.86
C GLY A 220 -8.93 10.31 -8.65
N ARG A 221 -9.57 11.06 -7.75
CA ARG A 221 -8.91 11.50 -6.50
C ARG A 221 -8.61 10.29 -5.63
N LEU A 222 -7.40 10.29 -5.10
CA LEU A 222 -6.89 9.24 -4.23
C LEU A 222 -6.21 9.89 -3.02
N GLU A 223 -6.54 9.45 -1.82
CA GLU A 223 -5.75 9.77 -0.63
C GLU A 223 -5.02 8.53 -0.13
N LEU A 224 -3.75 8.71 0.23
CA LEU A 224 -2.93 7.73 0.92
C LEU A 224 -2.57 8.22 2.33
N ALA A 225 -2.54 7.31 3.30
CA ALA A 225 -2.01 7.54 4.64
C ALA A 225 -1.00 6.43 4.97
N ASN A 226 0.25 6.80 5.27
CA ASN A 226 1.33 5.88 5.57
C ASN A 226 1.82 6.09 7.00
N LEU A 227 1.98 5.01 7.76
CA LEU A 227 2.63 4.96 9.06
C LEU A 227 3.67 3.83 9.05
N GLY A 228 4.95 4.18 9.17
CA GLY A 228 6.06 3.22 9.15
C GLY A 228 6.78 3.15 7.79
N ASP A 229 7.37 2.00 7.49
CA ASP A 229 8.20 1.72 6.31
C ASP A 229 7.55 0.77 5.28
N SER A 230 6.32 0.31 5.53
CA SER A 230 5.36 0.08 4.44
C SER A 230 5.22 1.36 3.60
N GLY A 231 4.73 1.22 2.37
CA GLY A 231 4.74 2.36 1.45
C GLY A 231 3.97 2.18 0.17
N SER A 232 4.12 3.18 -0.71
CA SER A 232 3.47 3.24 -2.01
C SER A 232 4.36 3.81 -3.11
N VAL A 233 4.09 3.43 -4.36
CA VAL A 233 4.72 3.97 -5.57
C VAL A 233 3.65 4.14 -6.66
N LEU A 234 3.52 5.35 -7.21
CA LEU A 234 2.68 5.62 -8.38
C LEU A 234 3.53 5.66 -9.64
N LEU A 235 3.16 4.84 -10.61
CA LEU A 235 3.77 4.74 -11.92
C LEU A 235 2.81 5.20 -13.00
N ARG A 236 3.28 6.07 -13.88
CA ARG A 236 2.53 6.59 -15.02
C ARG A 236 3.46 6.70 -16.21
N LEU A 237 3.03 6.16 -17.36
CA LEU A 237 3.76 6.19 -18.62
C LEU A 237 5.25 5.81 -18.49
N ALA A 238 5.50 4.72 -17.77
CA ALA A 238 6.85 4.22 -17.43
C ALA A 238 7.77 5.22 -16.71
N ALA A 239 7.21 6.09 -15.88
CA ALA A 239 7.94 6.93 -14.95
C ALA A 239 7.39 6.77 -13.52
N VAL A 240 8.26 7.00 -12.52
CA VAL A 240 7.86 7.12 -11.11
C VAL A 240 7.34 8.54 -10.88
N HIS A 241 6.04 8.67 -10.61
CA HIS A 241 5.38 9.96 -10.37
C HIS A 241 5.25 10.29 -8.89
N HIS A 242 5.13 9.27 -8.04
CA HIS A 242 5.11 9.41 -6.60
C HIS A 242 5.74 8.17 -5.96
N TYR A 243 6.35 8.36 -4.79
CA TYR A 243 6.66 7.29 -3.87
C TYR A 243 6.64 7.84 -2.43
N SER A 244 6.25 7.00 -1.47
CA SER A 244 6.25 7.37 -0.05
C SER A 244 7.68 7.40 0.51
N ILE A 245 7.91 8.30 1.45
CA ILE A 245 9.13 8.30 2.27
C ILE A 245 8.88 7.45 3.52
N PRO A 246 9.70 6.42 3.81
CA PRO A 246 9.57 5.62 5.03
C PRO A 246 9.65 6.48 6.30
N GLN A 247 8.81 6.19 7.29
CA GLN A 247 8.84 6.80 8.61
C GLN A 247 9.50 5.87 9.62
N THR A 248 10.68 6.23 10.12
CA THR A 248 11.45 5.41 11.05
C THR A 248 11.98 6.24 12.21
N HIS A 249 12.10 5.61 13.38
CA HIS A 249 12.82 6.16 14.53
C HIS A 249 14.34 5.94 14.42
N GLY A 250 14.73 4.96 13.61
CA GLY A 250 16.11 4.58 13.33
C GLY A 250 16.17 3.50 12.24
N PHE A 251 17.37 3.00 11.95
CA PHE A 251 17.54 1.91 10.99
C PHE A 251 16.71 0.68 11.41
N ASN A 252 15.92 0.13 10.48
CA ASN A 252 15.06 -1.04 10.70
C ASN A 252 14.17 -0.92 11.95
N THR A 253 13.75 0.30 12.28
CA THR A 253 12.92 0.63 13.44
C THR A 253 11.79 1.56 12.99
N PRO A 254 10.73 1.04 12.35
CA PRO A 254 9.68 1.86 11.81
C PRO A 254 8.83 2.54 12.87
N TYR A 255 8.14 3.58 12.45
CA TYR A 255 6.96 4.07 13.16
C TYR A 255 5.93 2.94 13.18
N GLN A 256 5.31 2.72 14.33
CA GLN A 256 4.39 1.60 14.50
C GLN A 256 3.23 1.96 15.43
N LEU A 257 2.02 1.57 15.03
CA LEU A 257 0.91 1.46 15.96
C LEU A 257 1.23 0.35 16.96
N SER A 258 0.86 0.52 18.23
CA SER A 258 1.12 -0.51 19.24
C SER A 258 0.02 -0.60 20.29
N ILE A 259 -0.15 -1.81 20.84
CA ILE A 259 -0.80 -2.04 22.13
C ILE A 259 0.28 -2.53 23.10
N ILE A 260 0.56 -1.73 24.12
CA ILE A 260 1.51 -2.11 25.18
C ILE A 260 0.74 -2.63 26.40
N PRO A 261 0.98 -3.89 26.82
CA PRO A 261 0.37 -4.44 28.02
C PRO A 261 0.63 -3.56 29.26
N PRO A 262 -0.38 -3.30 30.12
CA PRO A 262 -0.23 -2.46 31.30
C PRO A 262 0.92 -2.89 32.23
N ARG A 263 1.16 -4.21 32.35
CA ARG A 263 2.27 -4.75 33.14
C ARG A 263 3.64 -4.39 32.55
N MET A 264 3.79 -4.47 31.23
CA MET A 264 5.03 -4.06 30.55
C MET A 264 5.27 -2.56 30.70
N ARG A 265 4.20 -1.75 30.59
CA ARG A 265 4.28 -0.30 30.81
C ARG A 265 4.71 0.04 32.24
N ALA A 266 4.12 -0.61 33.24
CA ALA A 266 4.50 -0.44 34.64
C ALA A 266 5.97 -0.84 34.87
N GLN A 267 6.41 -1.96 34.32
CA GLN A 267 7.80 -2.43 34.44
C GLN A 267 8.79 -1.44 33.80
N ALA A 268 8.52 -0.94 32.59
CA ALA A 268 9.37 0.05 31.93
C ALA A 268 9.46 1.37 32.72
N SER A 269 8.36 1.79 33.36
CA SER A 269 8.36 2.99 34.21
C SER A 269 9.22 2.85 35.48
N ILE A 270 9.45 1.61 35.95
CA ILE A 270 10.26 1.33 37.14
C ILE A 270 11.74 1.16 36.79
N PHE A 271 12.04 0.42 35.72
CA PHE A 271 13.41 0.02 35.37
C PHE A 271 14.06 0.89 34.29
N GLY A 272 13.33 1.89 33.78
CA GLY A 272 13.74 2.68 32.63
C GLY A 272 13.47 1.92 31.33
N GLY A 273 12.82 2.60 30.38
CA GLY A 273 12.48 2.05 29.07
C GLY A 273 11.34 2.84 28.44
N SER A 274 11.32 2.89 27.11
CA SER A 274 10.23 3.48 26.33
C SER A 274 9.78 2.47 25.28
N PHE A 275 8.48 2.46 25.01
CA PHE A 275 7.92 1.72 23.88
C PHE A 275 7.72 2.66 22.70
N LEU A 276 7.77 2.09 21.49
CA LEU A 276 7.38 2.80 20.28
C LEU A 276 5.87 2.72 20.17
N GLU A 277 5.20 3.86 20.33
CA GLU A 277 3.74 3.98 20.39
C GLU A 277 3.31 5.16 19.52
N ASP A 278 3.56 5.04 18.21
CA ASP A 278 3.08 6.02 17.23
C ASP A 278 1.57 5.86 17.06
N LEU A 279 0.92 6.93 16.59
CA LEU A 279 -0.53 7.00 16.48
C LEU A 279 -0.96 7.29 15.05
N PRO A 280 -2.22 7.01 14.68
CA PRO A 280 -2.72 7.31 13.35
C PRO A 280 -2.54 8.78 12.96
N ARG A 281 -2.55 9.70 13.94
CA ARG A 281 -2.26 11.12 13.73
C ARG A 281 -0.85 11.41 13.19
N ASP A 282 0.11 10.51 13.39
CA ASP A 282 1.51 10.64 12.97
C ASP A 282 1.72 10.13 11.53
N ALA A 283 0.69 9.51 10.93
CA ALA A 283 0.72 9.04 9.56
C ALA A 283 0.88 10.20 8.56
N ALA A 284 1.80 10.03 7.60
CA ALA A 284 2.01 10.92 6.48
C ALA A 284 0.87 10.76 5.45
N VAL A 285 0.26 11.87 5.05
CA VAL A 285 -0.86 11.87 4.11
C VAL A 285 -0.43 12.44 2.76
N THR A 286 -0.76 11.73 1.69
CA THR A 286 -0.53 12.16 0.30
C THR A 286 -1.86 12.17 -0.44
N ASN A 287 -2.16 13.28 -1.13
CA ASN A 287 -3.29 13.35 -2.06
C ASN A 287 -2.77 13.24 -3.49
N LEU A 288 -3.34 12.34 -4.28
CA LEU A 288 -2.99 12.05 -5.66
C LEU A 288 -4.24 12.16 -6.54
N HIS A 289 -4.02 12.29 -7.85
CA HIS A 289 -5.07 12.18 -8.86
C HIS A 289 -4.61 11.16 -9.91
N MET A 290 -5.21 9.98 -9.86
CA MET A 290 -4.92 8.90 -10.80
C MET A 290 -5.64 9.13 -12.14
N GLN A 291 -4.99 8.73 -13.21
CA GLN A 291 -5.46 8.86 -14.59
C GLN A 291 -5.54 7.46 -15.23
N HIS A 292 -6.25 7.36 -16.34
CA HIS A 292 -6.32 6.12 -17.13
C HIS A 292 -4.91 5.59 -17.44
N GLY A 293 -4.66 4.32 -17.13
CA GLY A 293 -3.37 3.66 -17.36
C GLY A 293 -2.35 3.83 -16.23
N ASP A 294 -2.67 4.57 -15.16
CA ASP A 294 -1.82 4.63 -13.98
C ASP A 294 -1.79 3.31 -13.21
N VAL A 295 -0.64 3.02 -12.62
CA VAL A 295 -0.44 1.87 -11.74
C VAL A 295 0.08 2.36 -10.39
N LEU A 296 -0.70 2.18 -9.34
CA LEU A 296 -0.28 2.41 -7.97
C LEU A 296 0.03 1.07 -7.30
N ILE A 297 1.17 1.00 -6.64
CA ILE A 297 1.60 -0.14 -5.84
C ILE A 297 1.62 0.29 -4.37
N LEU A 298 0.99 -0.48 -3.49
CA LEU A 298 1.23 -0.44 -2.06
C LEU A 298 1.92 -1.73 -1.66
N ALA A 299 2.92 -1.67 -0.78
CA ALA A 299 3.63 -2.86 -0.34
C ALA A 299 4.22 -2.70 1.07
N THR A 300 4.52 -3.83 1.71
CA THR A 300 5.27 -3.91 2.96
C THR A 300 6.78 -3.77 2.71
N ASP A 301 7.55 -3.60 3.78
CA ASP A 301 9.01 -3.46 3.71
C ASP A 301 9.69 -4.67 3.06
N GLY A 302 9.12 -5.88 3.17
CA GLY A 302 9.61 -7.07 2.47
C GLY A 302 9.73 -6.92 0.95
N VAL A 303 9.01 -5.96 0.35
CA VAL A 303 9.28 -5.48 -1.01
C VAL A 303 10.33 -4.40 -1.04
N PHE A 304 10.14 -3.30 -0.31
CA PHE A 304 10.97 -2.10 -0.42
C PHE A 304 12.41 -2.26 0.05
N ASP A 305 12.66 -3.24 0.93
CA ASP A 305 14.00 -3.64 1.38
C ASP A 305 14.77 -4.44 0.33
N ASN A 306 14.06 -5.03 -0.63
CA ASN A 306 14.61 -5.94 -1.62
C ASN A 306 14.56 -5.40 -3.06
N LEU A 307 13.59 -4.53 -3.38
CA LEU A 307 13.39 -3.90 -4.68
C LEU A 307 13.35 -2.38 -4.52
N ASN A 308 14.20 -1.66 -5.26
CA ASN A 308 14.09 -0.20 -5.33
C ASN A 308 13.00 0.24 -6.33
N ASN A 309 12.65 1.52 -6.34
CA ASN A 309 11.64 2.08 -7.24
C ASN A 309 11.93 1.85 -8.73
N GLN A 310 13.20 1.77 -9.14
CA GLN A 310 13.58 1.48 -10.53
C GLN A 310 13.37 0.00 -10.88
N ASP A 311 13.60 -0.92 -9.93
CA ASP A 311 13.30 -2.34 -10.10
C ASP A 311 11.78 -2.51 -10.27
N ILE A 312 10.98 -1.91 -9.39
CA ILE A 312 9.51 -1.93 -9.46
C ILE A 312 9.03 -1.32 -10.79
N LEU A 313 9.56 -0.16 -11.18
CA LEU A 313 9.21 0.49 -12.45
C LEU A 313 9.49 -0.42 -13.65
N LYS A 314 10.66 -1.08 -13.69
CA LYS A 314 11.01 -2.02 -14.77
C LYS A 314 10.03 -3.18 -14.84
N LEU A 315 9.72 -3.81 -13.70
CA LEU A 315 8.79 -4.92 -13.64
C LEU A 315 7.39 -4.53 -14.13
N VAL A 316 6.84 -3.42 -13.63
CA VAL A 316 5.52 -2.94 -14.06
C VAL A 316 5.55 -2.56 -15.54
N THR A 317 6.52 -1.79 -15.99
CA THR A 317 6.64 -1.39 -17.41
C THR A 317 6.71 -2.60 -18.32
N SER A 318 7.53 -3.61 -17.97
CA SER A 318 7.61 -4.85 -18.74
C SER A 318 6.27 -5.57 -18.82
N ARG A 319 5.50 -5.67 -17.72
CA ARG A 319 4.18 -6.34 -17.74
C ARG A 319 3.13 -5.51 -18.48
N MET A 320 3.12 -4.20 -18.31
CA MET A 320 2.18 -3.31 -19.00
C MET A 320 2.41 -3.34 -20.52
N VAL A 321 3.67 -3.30 -20.98
CA VAL A 321 3.98 -3.37 -22.41
C VAL A 321 3.74 -4.79 -22.98
N LEU A 322 4.18 -5.84 -22.27
CA LEU A 322 4.03 -7.23 -22.74
C LEU A 322 2.55 -7.62 -22.93
N THR A 323 1.67 -7.13 -22.07
CA THR A 323 0.23 -7.42 -22.15
C THR A 323 -0.51 -6.51 -23.12
N GLY A 324 0.16 -5.52 -23.72
CA GLY A 324 -0.48 -4.50 -24.54
C GLY A 324 -1.28 -3.46 -23.76
N ALA A 325 -1.21 -3.46 -22.42
CA ALA A 325 -1.87 -2.46 -21.57
C ALA A 325 -1.26 -1.06 -21.72
N TRP A 326 0.04 -1.00 -22.00
CA TRP A 326 0.73 0.18 -22.51
C TRP A 326 1.27 -0.10 -23.90
N SER A 327 0.99 0.79 -24.84
CA SER A 327 1.65 0.80 -26.15
C SER A 327 2.99 1.51 -26.03
N ALA A 328 4.02 0.99 -26.69
CA ALA A 328 5.32 1.62 -26.79
C ALA A 328 5.68 1.74 -28.27
N THR A 329 5.64 2.97 -28.80
CA THR A 329 6.01 3.25 -30.20
C THR A 329 7.19 4.21 -30.25
N PRO A 330 8.10 4.07 -31.23
CA PRO A 330 9.24 4.98 -31.36
C PRO A 330 8.86 6.46 -31.44
N ASP A 331 7.72 6.76 -32.09
CA ASP A 331 7.33 8.13 -32.41
C ASP A 331 6.44 8.78 -31.35
N SER A 332 5.69 7.99 -30.58
CA SER A 332 4.65 8.52 -29.68
C SER A 332 4.88 8.20 -28.20
N GLY A 333 5.97 7.50 -27.89
CA GLY A 333 6.37 7.12 -26.54
C GLY A 333 5.51 6.00 -25.96
N ILE A 334 5.39 6.00 -24.63
CA ILE A 334 4.54 5.07 -23.89
C ILE A 334 3.18 5.71 -23.65
N ARG A 335 2.10 5.01 -24.00
CA ARG A 335 0.71 5.46 -23.83
C ARG A 335 -0.18 4.32 -23.34
N PRO A 336 -1.27 4.62 -22.60
CA PRO A 336 -2.28 3.62 -22.28
C PRO A 336 -2.93 3.05 -23.55
N SER A 337 -3.37 1.80 -23.49
CA SER A 337 -4.10 1.14 -24.58
C SER A 337 -5.61 1.25 -24.39
N GLU A 338 -6.34 1.32 -25.49
CA GLU A 338 -7.81 1.20 -25.53
C GLU A 338 -8.30 -0.12 -24.90
N ASP A 339 -7.49 -1.18 -25.01
CA ASP A 339 -7.81 -2.52 -24.50
C ASP A 339 -7.63 -2.65 -22.99
N LEU A 340 -7.12 -1.62 -22.29
CA LEU A 340 -6.81 -1.69 -20.85
C LEU A 340 -8.01 -2.13 -20.01
N LYS A 341 -9.22 -1.69 -20.39
CA LYS A 341 -10.47 -2.08 -19.73
C LYS A 341 -10.73 -3.59 -19.82
N GLN A 342 -10.46 -4.21 -20.96
CA GLN A 342 -10.62 -5.65 -21.15
C GLN A 342 -9.56 -6.43 -20.35
N LEU A 343 -8.29 -6.01 -20.43
CA LEU A 343 -7.15 -6.67 -19.78
C LEU A 343 -7.24 -6.70 -18.24
N THR A 344 -7.96 -5.73 -17.68
CA THR A 344 -8.17 -5.60 -16.22
C THR A 344 -9.53 -6.15 -15.76
N GLY A 345 -10.43 -6.44 -16.69
CA GLY A 345 -11.78 -6.93 -16.43
C GLY A 345 -11.86 -8.44 -16.17
N PRO A 346 -13.08 -9.01 -16.09
CA PRO A 346 -13.29 -10.43 -15.80
C PRO A 346 -12.68 -11.39 -16.82
N GLU A 347 -12.60 -11.00 -18.10
CA GLU A 347 -11.92 -11.79 -19.15
C GLU A 347 -10.39 -11.78 -18.99
N GLY A 348 -9.85 -10.74 -18.35
CA GLY A 348 -8.45 -10.58 -18.02
C GLY A 348 -7.53 -10.74 -19.23
N LEU A 349 -6.52 -11.58 -19.07
CA LEU A 349 -5.49 -11.87 -20.07
C LEU A 349 -5.79 -13.14 -20.87
N THR A 350 -7.03 -13.67 -20.81
CA THR A 350 -7.39 -14.95 -21.44
C THR A 350 -7.16 -14.93 -22.95
N SER A 351 -7.41 -13.79 -23.60
CA SER A 351 -7.17 -13.60 -25.04
C SER A 351 -5.69 -13.68 -25.43
N LEU A 352 -4.77 -13.45 -24.49
CA LEU A 352 -3.32 -13.54 -24.70
C LEU A 352 -2.74 -14.94 -24.43
N LEU A 353 -3.53 -15.82 -23.80
CA LEU A 353 -3.10 -17.18 -23.51
C LEU A 353 -3.42 -18.08 -24.71
N PRO A 354 -2.51 -19.00 -25.10
CA PRO A 354 -2.82 -20.00 -26.11
C PRO A 354 -4.04 -20.81 -25.65
N SER A 355 -5.07 -20.93 -26.49
CA SER A 355 -6.17 -21.86 -26.21
C SER A 355 -5.59 -23.25 -25.97
N PRO A 356 -6.03 -23.99 -24.93
CA PRO A 356 -5.59 -25.37 -24.77
C PRO A 356 -5.98 -26.12 -26.04
N SER A 357 -4.97 -26.53 -26.81
CA SER A 357 -5.17 -27.35 -28.00
C SER A 357 -6.06 -28.51 -27.61
N ALA A 358 -7.20 -28.65 -28.27
CA ALA A 358 -8.04 -29.83 -28.15
C ALA A 358 -7.18 -31.06 -28.50
N SER A 359 -6.68 -31.74 -27.48
CA SER A 359 -6.07 -33.05 -27.66
C SER A 359 -7.15 -33.98 -28.20
N PRO A 360 -6.87 -34.82 -29.21
CA PRO A 360 -7.83 -35.81 -29.69
C PRO A 360 -8.25 -36.68 -28.51
N SER A 361 -9.54 -36.80 -28.27
CA SER A 361 -10.10 -37.65 -27.22
C SER A 361 -9.74 -39.11 -27.49
N ASP A 362 -8.86 -39.68 -26.66
CA ASP A 362 -8.70 -41.13 -26.55
C ASP A 362 -9.99 -41.73 -25.94
N PRO A 363 -10.67 -42.69 -26.59
CA PRO A 363 -11.96 -43.20 -26.13
C PRO A 363 -11.91 -44.03 -24.84
N ASP A 364 -10.73 -44.38 -24.32
CA ASP A 364 -10.56 -45.45 -23.32
C ASP A 364 -10.01 -45.01 -21.95
N SER A 365 -10.15 -43.72 -21.58
CA SER A 365 -9.77 -43.25 -20.24
C SER A 365 -10.98 -43.13 -19.29
N PRO A 366 -10.94 -43.72 -18.08
CA PRO A 366 -12.07 -43.68 -17.15
C PRO A 366 -12.28 -42.25 -16.62
N LYS A 367 -13.53 -41.79 -16.69
CA LYS A 367 -14.00 -40.47 -16.19
C LYS A 367 -13.79 -40.35 -14.68
N ALA A 368 -12.63 -39.87 -14.26
CA ALA A 368 -12.44 -39.29 -12.94
C ALA A 368 -12.98 -37.85 -12.96
N SER A 369 -14.19 -37.67 -12.44
CA SER A 369 -14.75 -36.34 -12.17
C SER A 369 -14.14 -35.79 -10.87
N SER A 370 -12.98 -35.14 -10.99
CA SER A 370 -12.47 -34.26 -9.93
C SER A 370 -12.88 -32.80 -10.22
N PRO A 371 -13.49 -32.08 -9.27
CA PRO A 371 -13.83 -30.67 -9.45
C PRO A 371 -12.68 -29.81 -8.90
N SER A 372 -11.54 -29.66 -9.63
CA SER A 372 -10.38 -28.98 -9.01
C SER A 372 -9.43 -28.21 -9.92
N THR A 373 -9.89 -27.67 -11.04
CA THR A 373 -9.15 -26.60 -11.73
C THR A 373 -10.08 -25.42 -11.81
N ARG A 374 -9.99 -24.49 -10.84
CA ARG A 374 -10.54 -23.15 -11.05
C ARG A 374 -9.93 -22.67 -12.38
N GLU A 375 -10.75 -22.41 -13.39
CA GLU A 375 -10.33 -21.64 -14.56
C GLU A 375 -9.89 -20.29 -14.01
N GLN A 376 -8.59 -20.17 -13.75
CA GLN A 376 -8.04 -19.08 -12.96
C GLN A 376 -7.77 -17.96 -13.94
N THR A 377 -8.76 -17.09 -14.14
CA THR A 377 -8.60 -15.93 -14.99
C THR A 377 -7.57 -14.98 -14.39
N TYR A 378 -6.45 -14.81 -15.08
CA TYR A 378 -5.41 -13.85 -14.69
C TYR A 378 -5.79 -12.49 -15.23
N THR A 379 -5.91 -11.49 -14.36
CA THR A 379 -6.08 -10.08 -14.76
C THR A 379 -4.73 -9.36 -14.72
N LEU A 380 -4.61 -8.24 -15.46
CA LEU A 380 -3.40 -7.43 -15.49
C LEU A 380 -2.91 -7.04 -14.10
N GLN A 381 -3.79 -6.51 -13.24
CA GLN A 381 -3.45 -6.12 -11.87
C GLN A 381 -2.95 -7.30 -11.03
N SER A 382 -3.51 -8.51 -11.22
CA SER A 382 -3.05 -9.71 -10.52
C SER A 382 -1.67 -10.15 -10.98
N LEU A 383 -1.39 -10.05 -12.28
CA LEU A 383 -0.07 -10.34 -12.86
C LEU A 383 0.99 -9.35 -12.34
N ILE A 384 0.65 -8.07 -12.23
CA ILE A 384 1.52 -7.04 -11.68
C ILE A 384 1.85 -7.33 -10.21
N ALA A 385 0.83 -7.53 -9.37
CA ALA A 385 1.03 -7.84 -7.96
C ALA A 385 1.88 -9.10 -7.77
N ALA A 386 1.58 -10.17 -8.53
CA ALA A 386 2.32 -11.42 -8.46
C ALA A 386 3.78 -11.29 -8.94
N THR A 387 4.02 -10.49 -9.97
CA THR A 387 5.38 -10.23 -10.49
C THR A 387 6.22 -9.53 -9.43
N ILE A 388 5.69 -8.47 -8.80
CA ILE A 388 6.42 -7.72 -7.76
C ILE A 388 6.69 -8.61 -6.55
N ALA A 389 5.67 -9.32 -6.05
CA ALA A 389 5.83 -10.21 -4.90
C ALA A 389 6.83 -11.35 -5.18
N GLY A 390 6.79 -11.93 -6.38
CA GLY A 390 7.71 -13.00 -6.78
C GLY A 390 9.15 -12.54 -6.89
N GLU A 391 9.38 -11.39 -7.53
CA GLU A 391 10.72 -10.81 -7.67
C GLU A 391 11.27 -10.34 -6.32
N ALA A 392 10.44 -9.76 -5.46
CA ALA A 392 10.82 -9.42 -4.09
C ALA A 392 11.19 -10.70 -3.30
N LYS A 393 10.44 -11.79 -3.45
CA LYS A 393 10.76 -13.06 -2.79
C LYS A 393 12.10 -13.63 -3.26
N LEU A 394 12.36 -13.63 -4.57
CA LEU A 394 13.63 -14.08 -5.13
C LEU A 394 14.79 -13.21 -4.64
N ALA A 395 14.61 -11.88 -4.68
CA ALA A 395 15.57 -10.90 -4.19
C ALA A 395 15.91 -11.09 -2.71
N SER A 396 14.89 -11.31 -1.87
CA SER A 396 15.03 -11.49 -0.42
C SER A 396 15.89 -12.69 -0.05
N MET A 397 15.92 -13.72 -0.91
CA MET A 397 16.66 -14.96 -0.68
C MET A 397 18.05 -14.95 -1.35
N ASP A 398 18.34 -13.95 -2.19
CA ASP A 398 19.61 -13.86 -2.88
C ASP A 398 20.69 -13.22 -1.99
N MET A 399 21.55 -14.08 -1.43
CA MET A 399 22.67 -13.66 -0.60
C MET A 399 23.76 -12.87 -1.35
N ARG A 400 23.71 -12.80 -2.68
CA ARG A 400 24.69 -12.09 -3.52
C ARG A 400 24.18 -10.74 -4.01
N ARG A 401 22.88 -10.46 -3.88
CA ARG A 401 22.28 -9.20 -4.30
C ARG A 401 22.15 -8.26 -3.11
N ASP A 402 22.93 -7.18 -3.12
CA ASP A 402 22.73 -6.10 -2.16
C ASP A 402 21.54 -5.22 -2.56
N GLY A 403 20.39 -5.53 -1.98
CA GLY A 403 19.15 -4.75 -2.09
C GLY A 403 19.21 -3.42 -1.33
N PRO A 404 18.13 -2.62 -1.40
CA PRO A 404 17.98 -1.39 -0.62
C PRO A 404 18.35 -1.52 0.86
N PHE A 405 17.87 -2.57 1.54
CA PHE A 405 18.15 -2.80 2.95
C PHE A 405 19.64 -2.99 3.22
N ALA A 406 20.31 -3.85 2.44
CA ALA A 406 21.74 -4.10 2.63
C ALA A 406 22.58 -2.84 2.46
N LYS A 407 22.22 -1.99 1.48
CA LYS A 407 22.90 -0.70 1.26
C LYS A 407 22.70 0.25 2.43
N GLU A 408 21.48 0.32 2.97
CA GLU A 408 21.20 1.18 4.12
C GLU A 408 21.84 0.64 5.41
N ALA A 409 21.86 -0.69 5.59
CA ALA A 409 22.57 -1.35 6.69
C ALA A 409 24.07 -1.01 6.69
N GLN A 410 24.73 -1.09 5.53
CA GLN A 410 26.14 -0.71 5.35
C GLN A 410 26.38 0.78 5.61
N ARG A 411 25.38 1.64 5.36
CA ARG A 411 25.47 3.08 5.62
C ARG A 411 25.41 3.39 7.11
N TYR A 412 24.52 2.74 7.85
CA TYR A 412 24.38 2.92 9.30
C TYR A 412 25.49 2.21 10.09
N TYR A 413 25.87 1.01 9.64
CA TYR A 413 26.83 0.14 10.31
C TYR A 413 27.91 -0.33 9.32
N PRO A 414 28.85 0.55 8.92
CA PRO A 414 29.88 0.22 7.92
C PRO A 414 30.83 -0.90 8.35
N GLY A 415 30.88 -1.23 9.66
CA GLY A 415 31.70 -2.31 10.21
C GLY A 415 31.06 -3.70 10.21
N ASP A 416 29.74 -3.81 10.05
CA ASP A 416 28.99 -5.06 10.25
C ASP A 416 28.82 -5.88 8.96
N TRP A 417 29.25 -5.34 7.80
CA TRP A 417 29.32 -6.02 6.50
C TRP A 417 28.05 -6.81 6.09
N TYR A 418 26.86 -6.30 6.39
CA TYR A 418 25.61 -6.92 5.93
C TYR A 418 25.58 -6.99 4.39
N ARG A 419 25.22 -8.15 3.82
CA ARG A 419 25.14 -8.42 2.38
C ARG A 419 23.92 -9.28 2.06
N GLY A 420 23.42 -9.17 0.83
CA GLY A 420 22.31 -9.97 0.33
C GLY A 420 20.92 -9.37 0.59
N GLY A 421 19.88 -10.10 0.21
CA GLY A 421 18.49 -9.73 0.48
C GLY A 421 18.08 -9.88 1.94
N LYS A 422 17.04 -9.12 2.34
CA LYS A 422 16.39 -9.23 3.65
C LYS A 422 15.19 -10.16 3.54
N VAL A 423 15.29 -11.36 4.12
CA VAL A 423 14.18 -12.34 4.12
C VAL A 423 13.05 -11.85 5.02
N ASP A 424 11.88 -11.60 4.42
CA ASP A 424 10.69 -11.20 5.15
C ASP A 424 9.37 -11.76 4.59
N ASP A 425 8.30 -11.46 5.32
CA ASP A 425 6.93 -11.47 4.79
C ASP A 425 6.82 -10.46 3.65
N ILE A 426 5.96 -10.75 2.67
CA ILE A 426 5.80 -9.90 1.49
C ILE A 426 4.32 -9.75 1.23
N SER A 427 3.84 -8.52 1.17
CA SER A 427 2.49 -8.20 0.71
C SER A 427 2.51 -7.03 -0.25
N VAL A 428 1.75 -7.16 -1.33
CA VAL A 428 1.62 -6.18 -2.42
C VAL A 428 0.16 -6.01 -2.76
N VAL A 429 -0.29 -4.76 -2.88
CA VAL A 429 -1.56 -4.38 -3.50
C VAL A 429 -1.26 -3.55 -4.75
N ALA A 430 -1.69 -4.03 -5.91
CA ALA A 430 -1.59 -3.33 -7.18
C ALA A 430 -2.95 -2.77 -7.59
N VAL A 431 -3.00 -1.48 -7.89
CA VAL A 431 -4.19 -0.72 -8.27
C VAL A 431 -3.96 -0.13 -9.66
N VAL A 432 -4.75 -0.54 -10.65
CA VAL A 432 -4.73 0.01 -12.00
C VAL A 432 -5.95 0.91 -12.20
N ALA A 433 -5.72 2.16 -12.59
CA ALA A 433 -6.80 3.12 -12.86
C ALA A 433 -7.26 3.02 -14.32
N VAL A 434 -8.57 2.92 -14.51
CA VAL A 434 -9.20 2.78 -15.83
C VAL A 434 -10.31 3.81 -15.96
N ASP A 435 -10.15 4.78 -16.85
CA ASP A 435 -11.26 5.63 -17.28
C ASP A 435 -12.26 4.81 -18.10
N GLU A 436 -13.49 4.73 -17.61
CA GLU A 436 -14.58 3.98 -18.22
C GLU A 436 -15.08 4.58 -19.54
N GLY A 437 -14.76 5.86 -19.80
CA GLY A 437 -15.08 6.57 -21.04
C GLY A 437 -13.92 6.68 -22.04
N TYR A 438 -12.78 6.05 -21.78
CA TYR A 438 -11.61 6.13 -22.66
C TYR A 438 -11.85 5.48 -24.02
N SER A 439 -11.53 6.18 -25.11
CA SER A 439 -11.76 5.72 -26.48
C SER A 439 -10.54 5.86 -27.42
N GLY A 440 -9.33 6.03 -26.88
CA GLY A 440 -8.10 6.11 -27.68
C GLY A 440 -7.45 7.48 -27.75
#